data_AF-A0A173MHY5-F1
#
_entry.id   AF-A0A173MHY5-F1
#
_cell.length_a   1.000
_cell.length_b   1.000
_cell.length_c   1.000
_cell.angle_alpha   90.00
_cell.angle_beta   90.00
_cell.angle_gamma   90.00
#
_symmetry.space_group_name_H-M   'P 1'
#
loop_
_entity.id
_entity.type
_entity.pdbx_description
1 polymer ?
#
loop_
_entity_poly.entity_id
_entity_poly.type
_entity_poly.pdbx_seq_one_letter_code
_entity_poly.pdbx_strand_id
1 'polypeptide(L)'
;MRYSFLWLAVFAATVIACNPNPGAKSPADSTINAAAAVTPYSIVQVVAKFTPMRFDTLRIDSPDTDSASRFWGRHLDSLDMSFLPEDVRWFEGIGAIGQFNLDSSHIGLLVRAHGEYTYKVVLLNYDKKLQQIISSVILAQNFGDAGYSSNLNSWLFTGGGYVKQALTNLEEYTDNSVENENDTTTTTSYQYALLKLEKELTDTAAMTQEELYKKFEHLLKHK
;
A
#
# COMPACT_ATOMS: atom_id res chain seq x y z
N MET A 1 -26.43 -20.79 -28.43
CA MET A 1 -25.91 -22.11 -28.00
C MET A 1 -25.81 -22.11 -26.48
N ARG A 2 -26.59 -22.98 -25.84
CA ARG A 2 -26.59 -23.23 -24.40
C ARG A 2 -25.48 -24.23 -24.09
N TYR A 3 -24.72 -24.05 -23.01
CA TYR A 3 -24.33 -25.16 -22.13
C TYR A 3 -24.11 -24.64 -20.71
N SER A 4 -25.09 -24.91 -19.84
CA SER A 4 -24.92 -25.02 -18.40
C SER A 4 -24.13 -26.28 -18.09
N PHE A 5 -23.20 -26.24 -17.14
CA PHE A 5 -22.85 -27.42 -16.36
C PHE A 5 -22.72 -27.07 -14.87
N LEU A 6 -23.74 -27.54 -14.16
CA LEU A 6 -23.84 -27.68 -12.72
C LEU A 6 -23.04 -28.94 -12.34
N TRP A 7 -22.16 -28.87 -11.34
CA TRP A 7 -21.70 -30.08 -10.64
C TRP A 7 -21.88 -29.89 -9.14
N LEU A 8 -22.91 -30.56 -8.65
CA LEU A 8 -23.18 -30.87 -7.26
C LEU A 8 -22.54 -32.24 -7.00
N ALA A 9 -21.72 -32.38 -5.96
CA ALA A 9 -21.31 -33.68 -5.45
C ALA A 9 -21.44 -33.67 -3.93
N VAL A 10 -22.53 -34.30 -3.49
CA VAL A 10 -22.81 -34.75 -2.13
C VAL A 10 -22.01 -36.04 -1.91
N PHE A 11 -21.25 -36.12 -0.83
CA PHE A 11 -20.86 -37.41 -0.27
C PHE A 11 -21.32 -37.47 1.19
N ALA A 12 -22.40 -38.22 1.39
CA ALA A 12 -22.76 -38.80 2.67
C ALA A 12 -22.00 -40.12 2.81
N ALA A 13 -21.34 -40.31 3.96
CA ALA A 13 -20.90 -41.62 4.42
C ALA A 13 -21.29 -41.75 5.89
N THR A 14 -22.33 -42.53 6.13
CA THR A 14 -22.65 -43.13 7.43
C THR A 14 -22.24 -44.59 7.37
N VAL A 15 -21.41 -45.07 8.30
CA VAL A 15 -21.59 -46.44 8.82
C VAL A 15 -20.92 -46.64 10.19
N ILE A 16 -21.77 -47.19 11.07
CA ILE A 16 -21.53 -48.28 12.05
C ILE A 16 -20.81 -47.93 13.35
N ALA A 17 -21.63 -47.91 14.39
CA ALA A 17 -21.27 -48.13 15.78
C ALA A 17 -20.73 -49.55 16.01
N CYS A 18 -19.74 -49.67 16.89
CA CYS A 18 -19.53 -50.87 17.70
C CYS A 18 -19.02 -50.43 19.08
N ASN A 19 -19.87 -50.57 20.08
CA ASN A 19 -19.49 -50.65 21.49
C ASN A 19 -20.03 -52.00 21.96
N PRO A 20 -19.19 -52.88 22.54
CA PRO A 20 -19.15 -52.93 24.01
C PRO A 20 -17.79 -53.38 24.59
N ASN A 21 -17.36 -52.82 25.72
CA ASN A 21 -17.49 -53.49 27.02
C ASN A 21 -16.97 -52.62 28.19
N PRO A 22 -17.55 -52.77 29.40
CA PRO A 22 -17.21 -52.00 30.58
C PRO A 22 -16.12 -52.70 31.39
N GLY A 23 -15.10 -51.95 31.83
CA GLY A 23 -14.23 -52.39 32.91
C GLY A 23 -12.75 -52.12 32.69
N ALA A 24 -12.31 -50.92 33.06
CA ALA A 24 -11.05 -50.68 33.76
C ALA A 24 -11.02 -49.21 34.20
N LYS A 25 -11.21 -48.98 35.50
CA LYS A 25 -10.84 -47.70 36.13
C LYS A 25 -9.32 -47.65 36.18
N SER A 26 -8.72 -46.76 35.39
CA SER A 26 -7.37 -46.24 35.65
C SER A 26 -7.51 -44.75 35.94
N PRO A 27 -6.85 -44.21 36.99
CA PRO A 27 -6.99 -42.80 37.33
C PRO A 27 -6.40 -41.95 36.21
N ALA A 28 -7.25 -41.06 35.69
CA ALA A 28 -6.88 -40.09 34.68
C ALA A 28 -5.85 -39.12 35.27
N ASP A 29 -4.60 -39.25 34.85
CA ASP A 29 -3.68 -38.12 34.82
C ASP A 29 -3.74 -37.53 33.41
N SER A 30 -4.82 -36.78 33.17
CA SER A 30 -5.01 -36.02 31.96
C SER A 30 -4.49 -34.61 32.18
N THR A 31 -3.17 -34.46 32.24
CA THR A 31 -2.55 -33.20 31.80
C THR A 31 -2.73 -33.13 30.29
N ILE A 32 -3.91 -32.68 29.86
CA ILE A 32 -4.12 -32.22 28.50
C ILE A 32 -3.24 -30.97 28.36
N ASN A 33 -2.04 -31.16 27.83
CA ASN A 33 -1.30 -30.06 27.22
C ASN A 33 -2.19 -29.56 26.07
N ALA A 34 -3.02 -28.57 26.38
CA ALA A 34 -3.69 -27.76 25.38
C ALA A 34 -2.56 -27.06 24.61
N ALA A 35 -2.10 -27.70 23.53
CA ALA A 35 -1.27 -27.05 22.53
C ALA A 35 -2.07 -25.83 22.09
N ALA A 36 -1.61 -24.64 22.52
CA ALA A 36 -2.24 -23.39 22.15
C ALA A 36 -2.36 -23.39 20.61
N ALA A 37 -3.59 -23.28 20.12
CA ALA A 37 -3.84 -23.27 18.69
C ALA A 37 -3.03 -22.13 18.07
N VAL A 38 -2.00 -22.47 17.29
CA VAL A 38 -1.19 -21.49 16.57
C VAL A 38 -2.13 -20.80 15.60
N THR A 39 -2.45 -19.55 15.88
CA THR A 39 -3.28 -18.76 14.99
C THR A 39 -2.49 -18.55 13.70
N PRO A 40 -3.04 -18.91 12.53
CA PRO A 40 -2.32 -18.77 11.28
C PRO A 40 -1.96 -17.30 11.04
N TYR A 41 -0.76 -17.07 10.51
CA TYR A 41 -0.30 -15.73 10.21
C TYR A 41 -1.23 -15.07 9.17
N SER A 42 -1.63 -13.82 9.41
CA SER A 42 -2.65 -13.13 8.61
C SER A 42 -2.27 -11.68 8.34
N ILE A 43 -2.86 -11.10 7.30
CA ILE A 43 -2.67 -9.68 6.95
C ILE A 43 -3.03 -8.73 8.09
N VAL A 44 -3.93 -9.14 9.00
CA VAL A 44 -4.30 -8.33 10.17
C VAL A 44 -3.08 -8.05 11.06
N GLN A 45 -2.17 -9.02 11.18
CA GLN A 45 -0.90 -8.84 11.92
C GLN A 45 0.05 -7.89 11.17
N VAL A 46 0.04 -7.92 9.84
CA VAL A 46 0.81 -6.98 9.01
C VAL A 46 0.26 -5.55 9.18
N VAL A 47 -1.06 -5.36 9.09
CA VAL A 47 -1.73 -4.06 9.29
C VAL A 47 -1.44 -3.48 10.68
N ALA A 48 -1.33 -4.32 11.70
CA ALA A 48 -0.98 -3.89 13.06
C ALA A 48 0.44 -3.31 13.20
N LYS A 49 1.33 -3.53 12.22
CA LYS A 49 2.69 -2.95 12.21
C LYS A 49 2.70 -1.47 11.80
N PHE A 50 1.60 -0.95 11.24
CA PHE A 50 1.50 0.44 10.79
C PHE A 50 1.03 1.37 11.91
N THR A 51 1.75 2.48 12.11
CA THR A 51 1.39 3.51 13.10
C THR A 51 0.14 4.27 12.67
N PRO A 52 -0.93 4.35 13.48
CA PRO A 52 -2.08 5.19 13.17
C PRO A 52 -1.69 6.66 13.02
N MET A 53 -2.11 7.30 11.93
CA MET A 53 -1.80 8.68 11.61
C MET A 53 -3.06 9.55 11.66
N ARG A 54 -2.88 10.81 12.07
CA ARG A 54 -3.89 11.86 12.04
C ARG A 54 -3.28 13.13 11.48
N PHE A 55 -3.92 13.72 10.50
CA PHE A 55 -3.46 14.93 9.82
C PHE A 55 -4.62 15.61 9.10
N ASP A 56 -4.52 16.93 8.92
CA ASP A 56 -5.42 17.68 8.04
C ASP A 56 -4.88 17.63 6.60
N THR A 57 -3.58 17.88 6.46
CA THR A 57 -2.82 17.71 5.23
C THR A 57 -1.50 17.02 5.55
N LEU A 58 -1.19 15.95 4.83
CA LEU A 58 0.09 15.26 4.94
C LEU A 58 0.83 15.39 3.60
N ARG A 59 1.91 16.17 3.61
CA ARG A 59 2.90 16.16 2.53
C ARG A 59 3.68 14.84 2.58
N ILE A 60 3.83 14.19 1.45
CA ILE A 60 4.61 12.97 1.25
C ILE A 60 5.68 13.28 0.22
N ASP A 61 6.91 13.20 0.69
CA ASP A 61 8.10 13.52 -0.08
C ASP A 61 8.78 12.24 -0.51
N SER A 62 9.50 12.31 -1.63
CA SER A 62 10.37 11.22 -2.06
C SER A 62 11.32 10.85 -0.92
N PRO A 63 11.34 9.58 -0.49
CA PRO A 63 12.13 9.18 0.66
C PRO A 63 13.61 9.22 0.30
N ASP A 64 14.37 10.06 1.01
CA ASP A 64 15.83 10.01 0.97
C ASP A 64 16.36 8.65 1.43
N THR A 65 17.61 8.36 1.07
CA THR A 65 18.34 7.19 1.56
C THR A 65 18.69 7.28 3.05
N ASP A 66 18.46 8.44 3.68
CA ASP A 66 18.70 8.68 5.10
C ASP A 66 17.68 7.94 5.99
N SER A 67 18.21 7.14 6.90
CA SER A 67 17.46 6.50 7.99
C SER A 67 16.69 7.47 8.89
N ALA A 68 17.05 8.76 8.90
CA ALA A 68 16.32 9.80 9.62
C ALA A 68 15.02 10.24 8.94
N SER A 69 14.74 9.78 7.71
CA SER A 69 13.50 10.09 7.02
C SER A 69 12.27 9.64 7.83
N ARG A 70 11.29 10.53 8.01
CA ARG A 70 9.99 10.20 8.64
C ARG A 70 9.23 9.08 7.91
N PHE A 71 9.65 8.77 6.68
CA PHE A 71 9.08 7.71 5.86
C PHE A 71 9.89 6.41 5.92
N TRP A 72 10.89 6.27 6.81
CA TRP A 72 11.66 5.03 6.95
C TRP A 72 10.78 3.83 7.34
N GLY A 73 9.86 4.05 8.29
CA GLY A 73 8.90 3.06 8.75
C GLY A 73 9.52 1.90 9.55
N ARG A 74 8.66 0.96 9.95
CA ARG A 74 9.04 -0.28 10.61
C ARG A 74 9.28 -1.37 9.58
N HIS A 75 10.42 -2.04 9.64
CA HIS A 75 10.77 -3.12 8.71
C HIS A 75 9.66 -4.19 8.62
N LEU A 76 9.32 -4.56 7.37
CA LEU A 76 8.46 -5.68 7.02
C LEU A 76 9.31 -6.87 6.58
N ASP A 77 9.11 -8.02 7.23
CA ASP A 77 9.83 -9.25 6.96
C ASP A 77 9.27 -10.00 5.73
N SER A 78 9.92 -11.09 5.34
CA SER A 78 9.50 -11.89 4.18
C SER A 78 8.09 -12.49 4.30
N LEU A 79 7.61 -12.73 5.53
CA LEU A 79 6.25 -13.22 5.75
C LEU A 79 5.23 -12.09 5.58
N ASP A 80 5.54 -10.88 6.05
CA ASP A 80 4.75 -9.66 5.78
C ASP A 80 4.61 -9.38 4.29
N MET A 81 5.74 -9.44 3.58
CA MET A 81 5.83 -9.10 2.16
C MET A 81 4.97 -10.00 1.28
N SER A 82 4.64 -11.21 1.73
CA SER A 82 3.74 -12.12 1.01
C SER A 82 2.32 -11.57 0.83
N PHE A 83 1.90 -10.63 1.70
CA PHE A 83 0.59 -9.96 1.63
C PHE A 83 0.60 -8.68 0.80
N LEU A 84 1.77 -8.21 0.37
CA LEU A 84 1.89 -7.00 -0.43
C LEU A 84 1.73 -7.31 -1.93
N PRO A 85 1.23 -6.35 -2.73
CA PRO A 85 1.24 -6.44 -4.18
C PRO A 85 2.65 -6.71 -4.75
N GLU A 86 2.70 -7.40 -5.88
CA GLU A 86 3.97 -7.85 -6.50
C GLU A 86 4.90 -6.68 -6.85
N ASP A 87 4.35 -5.59 -7.38
CA ASP A 87 5.02 -4.35 -7.76
C ASP A 87 5.59 -3.55 -6.58
N VAL A 88 5.19 -3.91 -5.35
CA VAL A 88 5.68 -3.33 -4.10
C VAL A 88 6.79 -4.18 -3.49
N ARG A 89 6.70 -5.51 -3.63
CA ARG A 89 7.60 -6.47 -2.96
C ARG A 89 8.83 -6.90 -3.75
N TRP A 90 9.15 -6.20 -4.83
CA TRP A 90 10.26 -6.59 -5.72
C TRP A 90 11.61 -6.64 -4.98
N PHE A 91 11.84 -5.75 -4.00
CA PHE A 91 13.10 -5.70 -3.26
C PHE A 91 12.87 -5.77 -1.74
N GLU A 92 13.89 -6.23 -1.02
CA GLU A 92 13.93 -6.21 0.45
C GLU A 92 13.94 -4.77 1.00
N GLY A 93 13.85 -4.58 2.31
CA GLY A 93 13.97 -3.24 2.91
C GLY A 93 12.67 -2.41 2.91
N ILE A 94 11.53 -3.09 2.78
CA ILE A 94 10.20 -2.47 2.85
C ILE A 94 9.89 -2.05 4.29
N GLY A 95 9.32 -0.85 4.45
CA GLY A 95 8.97 -0.27 5.73
C GLY A 95 7.49 0.10 5.83
N ALA A 96 6.80 -0.37 6.88
CA ALA A 96 5.48 0.08 7.27
C ALA A 96 5.56 1.46 7.94
N ILE A 97 5.05 2.49 7.28
CA ILE A 97 5.15 3.87 7.75
C ILE A 97 3.99 4.20 8.68
N GLY A 98 2.76 4.10 8.17
CA GLY A 98 1.57 4.41 8.95
C GLY A 98 0.26 4.10 8.25
N GLN A 99 -0.83 4.25 8.97
CA GLN A 99 -2.17 3.92 8.51
C GLN A 99 -3.21 4.99 8.86
N PHE A 100 -4.24 5.10 8.04
CA PHE A 100 -5.38 5.99 8.25
C PHE A 100 -6.64 5.43 7.57
N ASN A 101 -7.82 5.89 7.96
CA ASN A 101 -9.06 5.45 7.31
C ASN A 101 -9.28 6.23 6.01
N LEU A 102 -9.54 5.51 4.91
CA LEU A 102 -10.01 6.09 3.65
C LEU A 102 -11.55 6.26 3.67
N ASP A 103 -12.22 5.31 4.31
CA ASP A 103 -13.64 5.33 4.65
C ASP A 103 -13.93 4.34 5.79
N SER A 104 -15.19 3.98 6.02
CA SER A 104 -15.59 3.03 7.05
C SER A 104 -15.06 1.61 6.81
N SER A 105 -14.96 1.19 5.55
CA SER A 105 -14.56 -0.15 5.08
C SER A 105 -13.08 -0.29 4.73
N HIS A 106 -12.37 0.81 4.46
CA HIS A 106 -11.02 0.79 3.91
C HIS A 106 -10.00 1.50 4.80
N ILE A 107 -8.79 0.93 4.86
CA ILE A 107 -7.61 1.53 5.51
C ILE A 107 -6.57 1.83 4.43
N GLY A 108 -6.04 3.04 4.43
CA GLY A 108 -4.85 3.39 3.68
C GLY A 108 -3.60 3.04 4.49
N LEU A 109 -2.69 2.28 3.89
CA LEU A 109 -1.40 1.90 4.48
C LEU A 109 -0.27 2.55 3.68
N LEU A 110 0.54 3.39 4.32
CA LEU A 110 1.74 3.96 3.71
C LEU A 110 2.92 3.03 3.91
N VAL A 111 3.51 2.62 2.80
CA VAL A 111 4.67 1.73 2.75
C VAL A 111 5.82 2.44 2.05
N ARG A 112 7.02 2.37 2.62
CA ARG A 112 8.27 2.64 1.90
C ARG A 112 8.68 1.37 1.19
N ALA A 113 8.87 1.45 -0.11
CA ALA A 113 9.37 0.37 -0.94
C ALA A 113 10.55 0.87 -1.77
N HIS A 114 11.31 -0.05 -2.35
CA HIS A 114 12.30 0.33 -3.36
C HIS A 114 11.63 0.64 -4.70
N GLY A 115 12.15 1.65 -5.37
CA GLY A 115 12.06 1.81 -6.82
C GLY A 115 13.28 1.19 -7.50
N GLU A 116 13.41 1.40 -8.80
CA GLU A 116 14.51 0.84 -9.61
C GLU A 116 15.89 1.37 -9.17
N TYR A 117 15.98 2.68 -8.86
CA TYR A 117 17.23 3.34 -8.47
C TYR A 117 17.19 3.98 -7.08
N THR A 118 15.99 4.10 -6.49
CA THR A 118 15.75 4.91 -5.29
C THR A 118 14.67 4.25 -4.41
N TYR A 119 14.11 5.00 -3.46
CA TYR A 119 12.96 4.58 -2.68
C TYR A 119 11.69 5.31 -3.15
N LYS A 120 10.56 4.63 -2.99
CA LYS A 120 9.22 5.16 -3.24
C LYS A 120 8.34 5.02 -2.00
N VAL A 121 7.38 5.92 -1.84
CA VAL A 121 6.26 5.76 -0.89
C VAL A 121 5.02 5.36 -1.67
N VAL A 122 4.42 4.25 -1.24
CA VAL A 122 3.22 3.66 -1.85
C VAL A 122 2.10 3.67 -0.83
N LEU A 123 0.92 4.12 -1.25
CA LEU A 123 -0.33 3.93 -0.50
C LEU A 123 -1.00 2.64 -0.97
N LEU A 124 -1.23 1.72 -0.04
CA LEU A 124 -2.00 0.50 -0.24
C LEU A 124 -3.41 0.70 0.31
N ASN A 125 -4.42 0.26 -0.44
CA ASN A 125 -5.80 0.25 0.00
C ASN A 125 -6.15 -1.14 0.55
N TYR A 126 -6.32 -1.23 1.86
CA TYR A 126 -6.73 -2.45 2.57
C TYR A 126 -8.24 -2.46 2.80
N ASP A 127 -8.92 -3.47 2.25
CA ASP A 127 -10.34 -3.73 2.53
C ASP A 127 -10.48 -4.55 3.82
N LYS A 128 -11.17 -3.97 4.82
CA LYS A 128 -11.35 -4.60 6.14
C LYS A 128 -12.20 -5.87 6.10
N LYS A 129 -13.15 -5.95 5.16
CA LYS A 129 -14.09 -7.07 5.04
C LYS A 129 -13.46 -8.23 4.29
N LEU A 130 -12.78 -7.93 3.18
CA LEU A 130 -12.09 -8.92 2.36
C LEU A 130 -10.75 -9.35 2.98
N GLN A 131 -10.21 -8.54 3.89
CA GLN A 131 -8.90 -8.75 4.51
C GLN A 131 -7.82 -8.90 3.43
N GLN A 132 -7.76 -7.94 2.50
CA GLN A 132 -6.77 -7.96 1.42
C GLN A 132 -6.44 -6.54 0.96
N ILE A 133 -5.26 -6.38 0.37
CA ILE A 133 -4.93 -5.17 -0.39
C ILE A 133 -5.62 -5.26 -1.75
N ILE A 134 -6.44 -4.27 -2.06
CA ILE A 134 -7.24 -4.24 -3.30
C ILE A 134 -6.64 -3.30 -4.35
N SER A 135 -5.78 -2.36 -3.96
CA SER A 135 -5.07 -1.49 -4.89
C SER A 135 -3.84 -0.83 -4.24
N SER A 136 -2.96 -0.29 -5.09
CA SER A 136 -1.78 0.49 -4.70
C SER A 136 -1.68 1.76 -5.54
N VAL A 137 -1.08 2.83 -4.98
CA VAL A 137 -0.71 4.05 -5.71
C VAL A 137 0.63 4.57 -5.22
N ILE A 138 1.51 4.94 -6.14
CA ILE A 138 2.77 5.60 -5.80
C ILE A 138 2.45 7.07 -5.46
N LEU A 139 2.83 7.50 -4.26
CA LEU A 139 2.61 8.86 -3.77
C LEU A 139 3.89 9.68 -3.77
N ALA A 140 5.05 9.04 -3.67
CA ALA A 140 6.30 9.74 -3.86
C ALA A 140 7.38 8.82 -4.42
N GLN A 141 8.23 9.38 -5.27
CA GLN A 141 9.34 8.68 -5.90
C GLN A 141 10.25 9.71 -6.55
N ASN A 142 11.57 9.51 -6.40
CA ASN A 142 12.55 10.18 -7.22
C ASN A 142 13.14 9.19 -8.23
N PHE A 143 13.50 9.69 -9.40
CA PHE A 143 14.18 8.94 -10.45
C PHE A 143 15.24 9.85 -11.07
N GLY A 144 16.33 9.27 -11.54
CA GLY A 144 17.33 10.00 -12.29
C GLY A 144 18.19 9.04 -13.09
N ASP A 145 18.34 9.33 -14.37
CA ASP A 145 19.25 8.61 -15.27
C ASP A 145 19.65 9.52 -16.44
N ALA A 146 20.92 9.46 -16.83
CA ALA A 146 21.47 10.07 -18.04
C ALA A 146 20.92 11.49 -18.38
N GLY A 147 21.06 12.45 -17.48
CA GLY A 147 20.62 13.84 -17.71
C GLY A 147 19.13 14.08 -17.51
N TYR A 148 18.32 13.04 -17.35
CA TYR A 148 16.92 13.13 -16.95
C TYR A 148 16.77 12.85 -15.45
N SER A 149 15.86 13.58 -14.80
CA SER A 149 15.40 13.23 -13.45
C SER A 149 13.93 13.57 -13.28
N SER A 150 13.28 12.88 -12.36
CA SER A 150 11.92 13.21 -11.96
C SER A 150 11.72 13.07 -10.47
N ASN A 151 10.81 13.88 -9.93
CA ASN A 151 10.46 13.89 -8.52
C ASN A 151 8.94 13.98 -8.38
N LEU A 152 8.34 12.89 -7.93
CA LEU A 152 6.94 12.80 -7.57
C LEU A 152 6.80 13.07 -6.08
N ASN A 153 6.00 14.07 -5.73
CA ASN A 153 5.57 14.34 -4.36
C ASN A 153 4.05 14.40 -4.30
N SER A 154 3.48 14.14 -3.13
CA SER A 154 2.03 14.18 -2.95
C SER A 154 1.59 14.87 -1.66
N TRP A 155 0.34 15.32 -1.65
CA TRP A 155 -0.35 15.84 -0.47
C TRP A 155 -1.65 15.07 -0.28
N LEU A 156 -1.78 14.42 0.88
CA LEU A 156 -3.02 13.75 1.28
C LEU A 156 -3.90 14.72 2.07
N PHE A 157 -5.18 14.77 1.72
CA PHE A 157 -6.17 15.64 2.38
C PHE A 157 -7.22 14.83 3.12
N THR A 158 -7.51 15.22 4.35
CA THR A 158 -8.65 14.68 5.10
C THR A 158 -9.90 15.54 4.93
N GLY A 159 -11.05 14.86 4.94
CA GLY A 159 -12.38 15.46 4.93
C GLY A 159 -13.34 14.57 5.70
N GLY A 160 -14.01 15.13 6.72
CA GLY A 160 -14.96 14.37 7.54
C GLY A 160 -14.33 13.20 8.32
N GLY A 161 -13.06 13.32 8.72
CA GLY A 161 -12.33 12.29 9.48
C GLY A 161 -11.70 11.17 8.65
N TYR A 162 -11.81 11.24 7.32
CA TYR A 162 -11.25 10.27 6.39
C TYR A 162 -10.32 10.94 5.38
N VAL A 163 -9.31 10.23 4.88
CA VAL A 163 -8.47 10.72 3.79
C VAL A 163 -9.22 10.53 2.47
N LYS A 164 -9.47 11.61 1.74
CA LYS A 164 -10.35 11.62 0.55
C LYS A 164 -9.60 11.77 -0.76
N GLN A 165 -8.54 12.55 -0.75
CA GLN A 165 -7.86 12.98 -1.97
C GLN A 165 -6.35 13.00 -1.80
N ALA A 166 -5.66 12.77 -2.90
CA ALA A 166 -4.22 13.01 -3.04
C ALA A 166 -3.98 13.99 -4.19
N LEU A 167 -3.34 15.12 -3.93
CA LEU A 167 -2.73 15.94 -4.98
C LEU A 167 -1.33 15.38 -5.24
N THR A 168 -0.99 15.10 -6.49
CA THR A 168 0.36 14.74 -6.90
C THR A 168 1.01 15.90 -7.66
N ASN A 169 2.33 16.00 -7.55
CA ASN A 169 3.18 16.88 -8.35
C ASN A 169 4.37 16.06 -8.85
N LEU A 170 4.43 15.84 -10.15
CA LEU A 170 5.57 15.26 -10.85
C LEU A 170 6.37 16.40 -11.49
N GLU A 171 7.54 16.68 -10.93
CA GLU A 171 8.54 17.53 -11.55
C GLU A 171 9.46 16.67 -12.40
N GLU A 172 9.72 17.07 -13.64
CA GLU A 172 10.67 16.41 -14.53
C GLU A 172 11.71 17.43 -14.97
N TYR A 173 12.96 17.02 -15.01
CA TYR A 173 14.10 17.82 -15.41
C TYR A 173 14.91 17.07 -16.47
N THR A 174 15.35 17.78 -17.50
CA THR A 174 16.22 17.26 -18.56
C THR A 174 17.39 18.20 -18.80
N ASP A 175 18.60 17.67 -18.75
CA ASP A 175 19.84 18.27 -19.26
C ASP A 175 20.07 17.80 -20.70
N ASN A 176 19.89 18.70 -21.67
CA ASN A 176 19.97 18.34 -23.09
C ASN A 176 21.42 18.11 -23.55
N SER A 177 22.41 18.45 -22.72
CA SER A 177 23.83 18.28 -23.08
C SER A 177 24.26 16.82 -23.13
N VAL A 178 23.51 15.92 -22.48
CA VAL A 178 23.79 14.48 -22.48
C VAL A 178 23.51 13.84 -23.85
N GLU A 179 22.47 14.30 -24.54
CA GLU A 179 22.11 13.83 -25.89
C GLU A 179 22.83 14.62 -26.99
N ASN A 180 23.14 15.90 -26.73
CA ASN A 180 23.84 16.77 -27.66
C ASN A 180 24.78 17.72 -26.91
N GLU A 181 26.09 17.44 -26.96
CA GLU A 181 27.12 18.22 -26.26
C GLU A 181 27.15 19.72 -26.63
N ASN A 182 26.54 20.13 -27.76
CA ASN A 182 26.44 21.53 -28.16
C ASN A 182 25.18 22.23 -27.64
N ASP A 183 24.24 21.50 -27.05
CA ASP A 183 23.02 22.03 -26.44
C ASP A 183 23.18 22.06 -24.91
N THR A 184 23.52 23.23 -24.37
CA THR A 184 23.69 23.42 -22.92
C THR A 184 22.39 23.84 -22.22
N THR A 185 21.23 23.66 -22.86
CA THR A 185 19.95 24.04 -22.28
C THR A 185 19.43 22.97 -21.34
N THR A 186 18.55 23.40 -20.42
CA THR A 186 17.85 22.53 -19.49
C THR A 186 16.36 22.77 -19.59
N THR A 187 15.56 21.72 -19.48
CA THR A 187 14.09 21.81 -19.47
C THR A 187 13.56 21.35 -18.12
N THR A 188 12.50 22.00 -17.64
CA THR A 188 11.75 21.55 -16.46
C THR A 188 10.26 21.60 -16.75
N SER A 189 9.55 20.49 -16.50
CA SER A 189 8.10 20.39 -16.61
C SER A 189 7.48 19.97 -15.29
N TYR A 190 6.21 20.34 -15.13
CA TYR A 190 5.41 19.98 -13.95
C TYR A 190 4.10 19.35 -14.42
N GLN A 191 3.72 18.24 -13.79
CA GLN A 191 2.44 17.58 -14.00
C GLN A 191 1.75 17.37 -12.65
N TYR A 192 0.49 17.76 -12.57
CA TYR A 192 -0.35 17.68 -11.39
C TYR A 192 -1.52 16.72 -11.63
N ALA A 193 -1.88 15.92 -10.64
CA ALA A 193 -3.12 15.14 -10.66
C ALA A 193 -3.83 15.22 -9.30
N LEU A 194 -5.16 15.10 -9.31
CA LEU A 194 -5.96 15.03 -8.08
C LEU A 194 -6.73 13.71 -8.04
N LEU A 195 -6.19 12.77 -7.27
CA LEU A 195 -6.72 11.43 -7.13
C LEU A 195 -7.83 11.43 -6.07
N LYS A 196 -8.95 10.75 -6.35
CA LYS A 196 -9.97 10.43 -5.34
C LYS A 196 -9.70 9.04 -4.80
N LEU A 197 -9.59 8.92 -3.48
CA LEU A 197 -9.17 7.68 -2.82
C LEU A 197 -10.36 6.82 -2.34
N GLU A 198 -11.60 7.32 -2.45
CA GLU A 198 -12.83 6.63 -2.00
C GLU A 198 -13.38 5.58 -2.99
N LYS A 199 -12.98 5.64 -4.27
CA LYS A 199 -13.43 4.72 -5.33
C LYS A 199 -12.25 4.43 -6.23
N GLU A 200 -11.92 3.15 -6.41
CA GLU A 200 -10.94 2.60 -7.38
C GLU A 200 -9.98 3.64 -7.97
N LEU A 201 -9.10 4.22 -7.14
CA LEU A 201 -8.05 5.21 -7.46
C LEU A 201 -8.20 5.89 -8.84
N THR A 202 -9.34 6.56 -9.08
CA THR A 202 -9.61 7.10 -10.41
C THR A 202 -9.19 8.56 -10.44
N ASP A 203 -8.32 8.90 -11.38
CA ASP A 203 -8.03 10.28 -11.72
C ASP A 203 -9.31 10.94 -12.26
N THR A 204 -9.86 11.88 -11.50
CA THR A 204 -11.14 12.54 -11.82
C THR A 204 -11.14 14.01 -11.45
N ALA A 205 -9.97 14.66 -11.51
CA ALA A 205 -9.99 16.11 -11.57
C ALA A 205 -10.54 16.48 -12.97
N ALA A 206 -11.79 16.92 -13.05
CA ALA A 206 -12.31 17.65 -14.21
C ALA A 206 -11.66 19.05 -14.30
N MET A 207 -10.36 19.14 -14.05
CA MET A 207 -9.57 20.35 -13.90
C MET A 207 -8.31 20.19 -14.75
N THR A 208 -7.97 21.24 -15.45
CA THR A 208 -6.72 21.37 -16.19
C THR A 208 -5.53 21.52 -15.23
N GLN A 209 -4.32 21.33 -15.76
CA GLN A 209 -3.06 21.57 -15.04
C GLN A 209 -3.00 22.98 -14.43
N GLU A 210 -3.44 24.00 -15.19
CA GLU A 210 -3.45 25.39 -14.74
C GLU A 210 -4.45 25.61 -13.59
N GLU A 211 -5.63 25.00 -13.66
CA GLU A 211 -6.63 25.09 -12.59
C GLU A 211 -6.17 24.38 -11.31
N LEU A 212 -5.55 23.19 -11.44
CA LEU A 212 -4.96 22.48 -10.31
C LEU A 212 -3.86 23.31 -9.66
N TYR A 213 -2.94 23.85 -10.46
CA TYR A 213 -1.86 24.70 -9.97
C TYR A 213 -2.43 25.92 -9.23
N LYS A 214 -3.34 26.69 -9.85
CA LYS A 214 -3.94 27.88 -9.22
C LYS A 214 -4.65 27.54 -7.90
N LYS A 215 -5.38 26.42 -7.86
CA LYS A 215 -6.11 25.99 -6.67
C LYS A 215 -5.18 25.59 -5.52
N PHE A 216 -4.09 24.90 -5.83
CA PHE A 216 -3.17 24.34 -4.84
C PHE A 216 -1.83 25.07 -4.78
N GLU A 217 -1.78 26.29 -5.30
CA GLU A 217 -0.56 27.09 -5.41
C GLU A 217 0.17 27.25 -4.07
N HIS A 218 -0.59 27.40 -2.98
CA HIS A 218 -0.07 27.51 -1.62
C HIS A 218 0.66 26.25 -1.10
N LEU A 219 0.42 25.08 -1.70
CA LEU A 219 1.13 23.83 -1.39
C LEU A 219 2.30 23.60 -2.34
N LEU A 220 2.12 24.00 -3.60
CA LEU A 220 3.07 23.77 -4.68
C LEU A 220 4.20 24.82 -4.72
N LYS A 221 3.97 26.03 -4.19
CA LYS A 221 4.98 27.08 -4.04
C LYS A 221 5.83 26.85 -2.80
N HIS A 222 6.72 25.88 -2.87
CA HIS A 222 7.90 25.82 -2.01
C HIS A 222 9.08 25.31 -2.84
N LYS A 223 9.86 26.26 -3.37
CA LYS A 223 11.26 26.07 -3.76
C LYS A 223 12.12 26.66 -2.65
#